data_AF-A0A520H7C1-F1
#
_entry.id   AF-A0A520H7C1-F1
#
_cell.length_a   1.000
_cell.length_b   1.000
_cell.length_c   1.000
_cell.angle_alpha   90.00
_cell.angle_beta   90.00
_cell.angle_gamma   90.00
#
_symmetry.space_group_name_H-M   'P 1'
#
loop_
_entity.id
_entity.type
_entity.pdbx_description
1 polymer ?
#
loop_
_entity_poly.entity_id
_entity_poly.type
_entity_poly.pdbx_seq_one_letter_code
_entity_poly.pdbx_strand_id
1 'polypeptide(L)'
;PEVFGAGSLTDALLRRVREITGIDVLRADFKLDMLPPHLFMNLRVVDEHGRQLGMGRNLGALKAELGAQARGAFQALAGLNVRATPAAAEPVAATAGARRPAAPAAATASPSLPAGARYTAWTFGELPELMEVRRGAQALIGFPALVDGGDGVTIEVFDEPAVAAARHRVGLRRLFALQLKDALKYLEKNIPDLQKMAAAYMSLGTAEELRQQIVDVALDRAFLQEPLPTDEAAFRRRLDEGRGRLTLIASEVARLAGAVLVDYAAATRKIKDTKAHPAATADAAQQLQRLMGKRFIADTPWTQLQHVARYLKAITLRLDKIRSDPARDATRLAELQPQEQRYWRLVAERKGVADERMLEFRWLLEELRVSFFAQELRTPQPVSVKRLDKAWAQLSH
;
A
#
# COMPACT_ATOMS: atom_id res chain seq x y z
N PRO A 1 1.92 21.61 -11.94
CA PRO A 1 3.35 21.26 -12.08
C PRO A 1 3.51 19.73 -11.96
N GLU A 2 4.07 19.06 -12.96
CA GLU A 2 4.40 17.64 -12.84
C GLU A 2 5.50 17.48 -11.77
N VAL A 3 5.21 16.76 -10.69
CA VAL A 3 6.12 16.52 -9.57
C VAL A 3 7.24 15.59 -10.04
N PHE A 4 8.48 16.05 -9.95
CA PHE A 4 9.66 15.24 -10.28
C PHE A 4 9.71 14.01 -9.34
N GLY A 5 9.70 12.81 -9.92
CA GLY A 5 9.89 11.55 -9.17
C GLY A 5 8.62 10.88 -8.61
N ALA A 6 7.41 11.33 -8.96
CA ALA A 6 6.16 10.70 -8.53
C ALA A 6 5.66 9.63 -9.52
N GLY A 7 5.34 8.43 -9.01
CA GLY A 7 4.77 7.32 -9.79
C GLY A 7 5.81 6.35 -10.38
N SER A 8 5.34 5.34 -11.11
CA SER A 8 6.22 4.39 -11.79
C SER A 8 6.93 5.08 -12.96
N LEU A 9 8.27 4.99 -13.00
CA LEU A 9 9.06 5.44 -14.14
C LEU A 9 8.56 4.81 -15.45
N THR A 10 8.15 3.55 -15.41
CA THR A 10 7.59 2.86 -16.59
C THR A 10 6.28 3.51 -17.03
N ASP A 11 5.40 3.89 -16.11
CA ASP A 11 4.13 4.52 -16.46
C ASP A 11 4.31 5.95 -16.97
N ALA A 12 5.28 6.68 -16.42
CA ALA A 12 5.69 7.99 -16.92
C ALA A 12 6.28 7.89 -18.35
N LEU A 13 7.14 6.90 -18.59
CA LEU A 13 7.70 6.64 -19.92
C LEU A 13 6.65 6.19 -20.94
N LEU A 14 5.71 5.31 -20.54
CA LEU A 14 4.60 4.88 -21.39
C LEU A 14 3.76 6.08 -21.84
N ARG A 15 3.38 6.94 -20.89
CA ARG A 15 2.64 8.17 -21.16
C ARG A 15 3.43 9.07 -22.11
N ARG A 16 4.72 9.26 -21.83
CA ARG A 16 5.59 10.15 -22.62
C ARG A 16 5.83 9.66 -24.05
N VAL A 17 6.03 8.36 -24.24
CA VAL A 17 6.20 7.76 -25.57
C VAL A 17 4.92 7.90 -26.37
N ARG A 18 3.76 7.68 -25.76
CA ARG A 18 2.46 7.87 -26.40
C ARG A 18 2.22 9.32 -26.81
N GLU A 19 2.55 10.29 -25.95
CA GLU A 19 2.45 11.72 -26.25
C GLU A 19 3.31 12.12 -27.46
N ILE A 20 4.52 11.57 -27.58
CA ILE A 20 5.47 11.95 -28.64
C ILE A 20 5.18 11.21 -29.95
N THR A 21 4.87 9.92 -29.89
CA THR A 21 4.85 9.03 -31.07
C THR A 21 3.45 8.65 -31.52
N GLY A 22 2.42 8.83 -30.67
CA GLY A 22 1.07 8.35 -30.91
C GLY A 22 0.91 6.82 -30.83
N ILE A 23 1.99 6.08 -30.57
CA ILE A 23 2.00 4.62 -30.47
C ILE A 23 1.57 4.22 -29.06
N ASP A 24 0.61 3.30 -28.97
CA ASP A 24 0.17 2.71 -27.70
C ASP A 24 1.11 1.56 -27.32
N VAL A 25 2.19 1.90 -26.62
CA VAL A 25 3.15 0.94 -26.08
C VAL A 25 2.56 0.29 -24.83
N LEU A 26 2.70 -1.02 -24.69
CA LEU A 26 2.23 -1.76 -23.52
C LEU A 26 3.34 -1.86 -22.48
N ARG A 27 2.96 -2.00 -21.20
CA ARG A 27 3.92 -2.22 -20.12
C ARG A 27 4.82 -3.45 -20.36
N ALA A 28 4.29 -4.47 -21.06
CA ALA A 28 5.03 -5.68 -21.41
C ALA A 28 6.14 -5.46 -22.47
N ASP A 29 6.13 -4.33 -23.20
CA ASP A 29 7.16 -3.98 -24.18
C ASP A 29 8.44 -3.47 -23.51
N PHE A 30 8.33 -2.96 -22.28
CA PHE A 30 9.46 -2.56 -21.45
C PHE A 30 10.12 -3.78 -20.80
N LYS A 31 11.15 -4.30 -21.46
CA LYS A 31 11.99 -5.38 -20.93
C LYS A 31 13.02 -4.86 -19.95
N LEU A 32 12.57 -4.46 -18.76
CA LEU A 32 13.44 -3.97 -17.68
C LEU A 32 14.52 -4.99 -17.28
N ASP A 33 14.28 -6.29 -17.54
CA ASP A 33 15.23 -7.39 -17.34
C ASP A 33 16.43 -7.37 -18.32
N MET A 34 16.32 -6.65 -19.44
CA MET A 34 17.39 -6.54 -20.44
C MET A 34 18.26 -5.29 -20.25
N LEU A 35 17.95 -4.44 -19.28
CA LEU A 35 18.70 -3.21 -19.03
C LEU A 35 20.02 -3.51 -18.28
N PRO A 36 21.16 -2.97 -18.74
CA PRO A 36 22.40 -3.05 -17.99
C PRO A 36 22.30 -2.43 -16.58
N PRO A 37 23.03 -2.95 -15.57
CA PRO A 37 23.00 -2.44 -14.19
C PRO A 37 23.35 -0.95 -14.01
N HIS A 38 24.06 -0.33 -14.96
CA HIS A 38 24.42 1.09 -14.93
C HIS A 38 23.27 2.02 -15.31
N LEU A 39 22.17 1.50 -15.85
CA LEU A 39 20.95 2.25 -16.13
C LEU A 39 19.99 2.29 -14.93
N PHE A 40 20.31 1.60 -13.84
CA PHE A 40 19.58 1.67 -12.58
C PHE A 40 20.25 2.66 -11.63
N MET A 41 19.46 3.39 -10.85
CA MET A 41 19.99 4.33 -9.87
C MET A 41 20.84 3.60 -8.83
N ASN A 42 22.03 4.14 -8.56
CA ASN A 42 22.86 3.71 -7.45
C ASN A 42 22.74 4.71 -6.32
N LEU A 43 22.33 4.25 -5.15
CA LEU A 43 22.05 5.08 -3.98
C LEU A 43 23.27 5.04 -3.07
N ARG A 44 23.75 6.21 -2.63
CA ARG A 44 24.81 6.35 -1.64
C ARG A 44 24.26 7.12 -0.44
N VAL A 45 24.29 6.51 0.72
CA VAL A 45 23.89 7.13 1.99
C VAL A 45 25.15 7.63 2.68
N VAL A 46 25.15 8.92 3.05
CA VAL A 46 26.27 9.59 3.73
C VAL A 46 25.78 10.20 5.04
N ASP A 47 26.67 10.32 6.02
CA ASP A 47 26.41 11.04 7.27
C ASP A 47 26.64 12.55 7.12
N GLU A 48 26.44 13.30 8.23
CA GLU A 48 26.64 14.75 8.31
C GLU A 48 28.08 15.21 7.99
N HIS A 49 29.05 14.29 8.06
CA HIS A 49 30.47 14.55 7.78
C HIS A 49 30.85 14.07 6.37
N GLY A 50 29.87 13.65 5.56
CA GLY A 50 30.08 13.14 4.21
C GLY A 50 30.64 11.71 4.16
N ARG A 51 30.72 11.01 5.30
CA ARG A 51 31.19 9.63 5.36
C ARG A 51 30.12 8.70 4.83
N GLN A 52 30.51 7.78 3.95
CA GLN A 52 29.59 6.79 3.40
C GLN A 52 29.16 5.77 4.45
N LEU A 53 27.86 5.73 4.75
CA LEU A 53 27.23 4.75 5.64
C LEU A 53 26.79 3.49 4.88
N GLY A 54 26.41 3.63 3.61
CA GLY A 54 26.01 2.51 2.76
C GLY A 54 25.91 2.91 1.29
N MET A 55 26.04 1.95 0.39
CA MET A 55 25.85 2.15 -1.06
C MET A 55 25.24 0.91 -1.70
N GLY A 56 24.28 1.10 -2.59
CA GLY A 56 23.63 0.00 -3.31
C GLY A 56 22.53 0.46 -4.25
N ARG A 57 22.10 -0.43 -5.13
CA ARG A 57 21.01 -0.18 -6.09
C ARG A 57 19.64 -0.57 -5.54
N ASN A 58 19.61 -1.44 -4.53
CA ASN A 58 18.39 -1.88 -3.87
C ASN A 58 18.06 -1.00 -2.66
N LEU A 59 17.13 -0.05 -2.84
CA LEU A 59 16.68 0.86 -1.78
C LEU A 59 16.09 0.10 -0.58
N GLY A 60 15.37 -0.99 -0.81
CA GLY A 60 14.74 -1.78 0.26
C GLY A 60 15.79 -2.42 1.19
N ALA A 61 16.87 -2.96 0.61
CA ALA A 61 17.98 -3.54 1.37
C ALA A 61 18.73 -2.47 2.20
N LEU A 62 19.07 -1.33 1.57
CA LEU A 62 19.71 -0.19 2.25
C LEU A 62 18.86 0.32 3.43
N LYS A 63 17.54 0.43 3.24
CA LYS A 63 16.60 0.81 4.31
C LYS A 63 16.53 -0.20 5.43
N ALA A 64 16.55 -1.50 5.14
CA ALA A 64 16.53 -2.53 6.17
C ALA A 64 17.78 -2.49 7.06
N GLU A 65 18.94 -2.24 6.45
CA GLU A 65 20.24 -2.16 7.14
C GLU A 65 20.37 -0.88 7.99
N LEU A 66 20.12 0.29 7.39
CA LEU A 66 20.35 1.59 8.05
C LEU A 66 19.12 2.11 8.83
N GLY A 67 17.91 1.68 8.47
CA GLY A 67 16.67 2.16 9.08
C GLY A 67 16.49 1.73 10.55
N ALA A 68 17.16 0.69 11.02
CA ALA A 68 17.16 0.34 12.44
C ALA A 68 17.93 1.37 13.30
N GLN A 69 19.04 1.90 12.79
CA GLN A 69 19.85 2.92 13.47
C GLN A 69 19.14 4.29 13.46
N ALA A 70 18.48 4.64 12.34
CA ALA A 70 17.69 5.86 12.23
C ALA A 70 16.49 5.86 13.21
N ARG A 71 15.69 4.77 13.23
CA ARG A 71 14.49 4.68 14.09
C ARG A 71 14.80 4.84 15.59
N GLY A 72 15.93 4.32 16.07
CA GLY A 72 16.35 4.49 17.46
C GLY A 72 16.65 5.95 17.83
N ALA A 73 17.30 6.69 16.93
CA ALA A 73 17.57 8.11 17.10
C ALA A 73 16.28 8.94 17.06
N PHE A 74 15.35 8.64 16.15
CA PHE A 74 14.08 9.36 16.04
C PHE A 74 13.09 9.04 17.18
N GLN A 75 12.99 7.80 17.67
CA GLN A 75 12.10 7.43 18.79
C GLN A 75 12.54 8.04 20.12
N ALA A 76 13.85 8.08 20.39
CA ALA A 76 14.40 8.76 21.57
C ALA A 76 14.09 10.27 21.57
N LEU A 77 13.92 10.86 20.37
CA LEU A 77 13.56 12.26 20.19
C LEU A 77 12.04 12.49 20.23
N ALA A 78 11.22 11.61 19.65
CA ALA A 78 9.76 11.76 19.62
C ALA A 78 9.07 11.63 21.00
N GLY A 79 9.68 10.91 21.96
CA GLY A 79 9.12 10.69 23.31
C GLY A 79 9.16 11.90 24.27
N LEU A 80 9.72 13.03 23.85
CA LEU A 80 9.84 14.24 24.67
C LEU A 80 9.03 15.37 24.01
N ASN A 81 7.84 15.64 24.56
CA ASN A 81 6.87 16.65 24.12
C ASN A 81 7.48 17.87 23.43
N VAL A 82 7.16 18.03 22.15
CA VAL A 82 7.60 19.16 21.32
C VAL A 82 6.70 20.36 21.60
N ARG A 83 7.19 21.33 22.39
CA ARG A 83 6.74 22.72 22.29
C ARG A 83 7.52 23.38 21.16
N ALA A 84 6.84 23.72 20.08
CA ALA A 84 7.39 24.58 19.05
C ALA A 84 7.46 26.02 19.58
N THR A 85 8.64 26.53 19.90
CA THR A 85 8.88 27.96 20.09
C THR A 85 9.11 28.60 18.72
N PRO A 86 8.39 29.68 18.37
CA PRO A 86 8.68 30.43 17.16
C PRO A 86 10.07 31.07 17.30
N ALA A 87 10.93 30.83 16.31
CA ALA A 87 12.23 31.46 16.23
C ALA A 87 12.04 32.95 15.91
N ALA A 88 12.20 33.81 16.91
CA ALA A 88 12.43 35.23 16.70
C ALA A 88 13.84 35.40 16.11
N ALA A 89 13.91 35.95 14.91
CA ALA A 89 15.17 36.36 14.31
C ALA A 89 15.61 37.68 14.96
N GLU A 90 16.73 37.65 15.69
CA GLU A 90 17.44 38.88 16.06
C GLU A 90 18.22 39.41 14.84
N PRO A 91 18.14 40.71 14.51
CA PRO A 91 18.86 41.29 13.40
C PRO A 91 20.30 41.64 13.81
N VAL A 92 21.27 41.17 13.02
CA VAL A 92 22.66 41.62 13.10
C VAL A 92 22.74 43.02 12.49
N ALA A 93 23.22 43.98 13.27
CA ALA A 93 23.43 45.36 12.86
C ALA A 93 24.57 45.47 11.82
N ALA A 94 24.29 46.16 10.71
CA ALA A 94 25.30 46.80 9.87
C ALA A 94 24.75 48.12 9.31
N THR A 95 25.59 49.14 9.37
CA THR A 95 25.33 50.58 9.23
C THR A 95 25.13 51.08 7.79
N ALA A 96 24.15 51.97 7.65
CA ALA A 96 24.06 53.19 6.81
C ALA A 96 24.27 53.13 5.28
N GLY A 97 23.23 53.53 4.53
CA GLY A 97 23.38 54.12 3.19
C GLY A 97 22.15 54.08 2.26
N ALA A 98 21.32 55.13 2.30
CA ALA A 98 20.50 55.69 1.22
C ALA A 98 19.17 55.03 0.73
N ARG A 99 18.10 55.82 0.93
CA ARG A 99 16.86 56.06 0.13
C ARG A 99 16.02 54.91 -0.44
N ARG A 100 14.79 54.88 0.06
CA ARG A 100 13.56 54.18 -0.42
C ARG A 100 13.02 54.83 -1.73
N PRO A 101 12.19 54.12 -2.53
CA PRO A 101 10.75 54.04 -2.19
C PRO A 101 10.04 52.68 -2.43
N ALA A 102 8.94 52.52 -1.68
CA ALA A 102 7.68 51.78 -1.91
C ALA A 102 7.63 50.27 -2.28
N ALA A 103 6.70 49.59 -1.60
CA ALA A 103 6.38 48.14 -1.49
C ALA A 103 5.60 47.58 -2.73
N PRO A 104 5.12 46.30 -2.78
CA PRO A 104 5.07 45.27 -1.73
C PRO A 104 5.39 43.81 -2.16
N ALA A 105 5.86 43.00 -1.21
CA ALA A 105 5.58 41.57 -1.20
C ALA A 105 5.71 41.08 0.24
N ALA A 106 4.57 40.92 0.92
CA ALA A 106 4.50 40.18 2.15
C ALA A 106 4.98 38.75 1.86
N ALA A 107 6.14 38.39 2.39
CA ALA A 107 6.54 37.00 2.49
C ALA A 107 5.47 36.30 3.33
N THR A 108 4.65 35.46 2.71
CA THR A 108 3.70 34.59 3.37
C THR A 108 4.48 33.69 4.31
N ALA A 109 4.41 33.98 5.61
CA ALA A 109 4.89 33.09 6.65
C ALA A 109 4.21 31.73 6.46
N SER A 110 5.02 30.67 6.33
CA SER A 110 4.53 29.30 6.30
C SER A 110 3.66 29.05 7.55
N PRO A 111 2.43 28.55 7.41
CA PRO A 111 1.60 28.27 8.57
C PRO A 111 2.27 27.20 9.43
N SER A 112 2.63 27.55 10.65
CA SER A 112 3.07 26.59 11.66
C SER A 112 1.86 25.76 12.08
N LEU A 113 1.76 24.53 11.59
CA LEU A 113 0.75 23.55 12.03
C LEU A 113 1.02 23.20 13.51
N PRO A 114 0.07 23.43 14.44
CA PRO A 114 0.29 23.05 15.83
C PRO A 114 0.35 21.53 15.96
N ALA A 115 1.56 21.00 16.19
CA ALA A 115 1.80 19.59 16.43
C ALA A 115 0.98 19.11 17.66
N GLY A 116 0.25 18.00 17.50
CA GLY A 116 -0.57 17.41 18.56
C GLY A 116 -1.98 17.99 18.73
N ALA A 117 -2.40 18.97 17.92
CA ALA A 117 -3.79 19.39 17.87
C ALA A 117 -4.67 18.30 17.25
N ARG A 118 -5.87 18.12 17.81
CA ARG A 118 -6.87 17.17 17.32
C ARG A 118 -7.82 17.86 16.36
N TYR A 119 -8.06 17.23 15.22
CA TYR A 119 -8.93 17.72 14.15
C TYR A 119 -10.04 16.73 13.83
N THR A 120 -11.24 17.24 13.59
CA THR A 120 -12.40 16.45 13.11
C THR A 120 -12.88 16.90 11.73
N ALA A 121 -12.34 18.03 11.24
CA ALA A 121 -12.53 18.61 9.93
C ALA A 121 -11.19 19.18 9.43
N TRP A 122 -11.08 19.48 8.14
CA TRP A 122 -9.89 20.09 7.57
C TRP A 122 -9.82 21.58 7.96
N THR A 123 -9.24 21.90 9.11
CA THR A 123 -9.17 23.27 9.66
C THR A 123 -7.75 23.72 9.98
N PHE A 124 -6.76 23.04 9.40
CA PHE A 124 -5.35 23.26 9.67
C PHE A 124 -4.59 23.93 8.52
N GLY A 125 -5.27 24.27 7.42
CA GLY A 125 -4.63 24.89 6.24
C GLY A 125 -4.02 23.84 5.30
N GLU A 126 -3.06 24.25 4.49
CA GLU A 126 -2.38 23.35 3.54
C GLU A 126 -1.44 22.39 4.27
N LEU A 127 -1.44 21.12 3.85
CA LEU A 127 -0.52 20.09 4.33
C LEU A 127 0.64 19.97 3.33
N PRO A 128 1.83 20.52 3.65
CA PRO A 128 2.97 20.49 2.72
C PRO A 128 3.56 19.08 2.60
N GLU A 129 4.28 18.80 1.52
CA GLU A 129 4.97 17.51 1.33
C GLU A 129 6.12 17.27 2.32
N LEU A 130 6.73 18.36 2.79
CA LEU A 130 7.85 18.37 3.73
C LEU A 130 7.60 19.41 4.83
N MET A 131 7.93 19.07 6.06
CA MET A 131 7.93 19.99 7.19
C MET A 131 9.29 20.02 7.88
N GLU A 132 9.79 21.22 8.15
CA GLU A 132 10.95 21.43 8.99
C GLU A 132 10.51 21.42 10.47
N VAL A 133 10.99 20.44 11.23
CA VAL A 133 10.81 20.36 12.67
C VAL A 133 12.08 20.90 13.33
N ARG A 134 11.97 22.04 14.02
CA ARG A 134 13.07 22.62 14.79
C ARG A 134 13.06 22.11 16.22
N ARG A 135 14.23 21.63 16.68
CA ARG A 135 14.46 21.29 18.08
C ARG A 135 15.81 21.85 18.54
N GLY A 136 15.79 22.92 19.32
CA GLY A 136 17.02 23.62 19.71
C GLY A 136 17.73 24.23 18.48
N ALA A 137 19.01 23.93 18.30
CA ALA A 137 19.81 24.41 17.17
C ALA A 137 19.71 23.51 15.91
N GLN A 138 19.06 22.36 15.98
CA GLN A 138 18.93 21.42 14.84
C GLN A 138 17.56 21.54 14.18
N ALA A 139 17.57 21.61 12.85
CA ALA A 139 16.41 21.56 11.99
C ALA A 139 16.40 20.21 11.25
N LEU A 140 15.33 19.43 11.42
CA LEU A 140 15.14 18.15 10.74
C LEU A 140 13.96 18.28 9.77
N ILE A 141 14.16 17.85 8.52
CA ILE A 141 13.09 17.80 7.52
C ILE A 141 12.43 16.44 7.61
N GLY A 142 11.10 16.41 7.72
CA GLY A 142 10.32 15.17 7.73
C GLY A 142 9.03 15.28 6.91
N PHE A 143 8.33 14.16 6.80
CA PHE A 143 7.12 13.98 6.01
C PHE A 143 5.90 14.04 6.94
N PRO A 144 5.05 15.07 6.85
CA PRO A 144 3.87 15.16 7.69
C PRO A 144 2.81 14.16 7.23
N ALA A 145 2.05 13.65 8.18
CA ALA A 145 0.95 12.73 7.93
C ALA A 145 -0.19 12.96 8.92
N LEU A 146 -1.40 12.66 8.44
CA LEU A 146 -2.58 12.59 9.29
C LEU A 146 -2.56 11.22 9.98
N VAL A 147 -2.67 11.20 11.30
CA VAL A 147 -2.70 9.97 12.09
C VAL A 147 -4.09 9.80 12.70
N ASP A 148 -4.63 8.58 12.56
CA ASP A 148 -5.94 8.24 13.11
C ASP A 148 -5.89 8.12 14.64
N GLY A 149 -6.63 9.00 15.33
CA GLY A 149 -6.83 8.97 16.78
C GLY A 149 -8.18 8.37 17.21
N GLY A 150 -8.96 7.81 16.27
CA GLY A 150 -10.26 7.19 16.49
C GLY A 150 -11.42 8.18 16.44
N ASP A 151 -11.40 9.20 17.29
CA ASP A 151 -12.44 10.23 17.37
C ASP A 151 -12.01 11.58 16.74
N GLY A 152 -10.83 11.60 16.13
CA GLY A 152 -10.22 12.71 15.42
C GLY A 152 -8.96 12.26 14.69
N VAL A 153 -8.27 13.20 14.07
CA VAL A 153 -6.94 13.01 13.49
C VAL A 153 -5.96 13.99 14.10
N THR A 154 -4.70 13.58 14.21
CA THR A 154 -3.57 14.44 14.57
C THR A 154 -2.63 14.58 13.39
N ILE A 155 -1.78 15.61 13.41
CA ILE A 155 -0.68 15.75 12.45
C ILE A 155 0.61 15.36 13.14
N GLU A 156 1.31 14.37 12.58
CA GLU A 156 2.61 13.89 13.03
C GLU A 156 3.61 13.92 11.89
N VAL A 157 4.90 14.07 12.21
CA VAL A 157 5.99 14.13 11.23
C VAL A 157 6.82 12.86 11.33
N PHE A 158 7.04 12.22 10.19
CA PHE A 158 7.78 10.97 10.06
C PHE A 158 9.10 11.19 9.32
N ASP A 159 10.08 10.33 9.59
CA ASP A 159 11.38 10.28 8.92
C ASP A 159 11.32 9.51 7.59
N GLU A 160 10.45 8.49 7.51
CA GLU A 160 10.26 7.67 6.31
C GLU A 160 9.02 8.07 5.51
N PRO A 161 9.16 8.39 4.20
CA PRO A 161 8.04 8.81 3.37
C PRO A 161 6.99 7.71 3.19
N ALA A 162 7.41 6.44 3.12
CA ALA A 162 6.49 5.31 2.98
C ALA A 162 5.63 5.10 4.23
N VAL A 163 6.22 5.28 5.42
CA VAL A 163 5.50 5.19 6.69
C VAL A 163 4.54 6.38 6.82
N ALA A 164 5.00 7.59 6.50
CA ALA A 164 4.18 8.80 6.46
C ALA A 164 2.97 8.62 5.55
N ALA A 165 3.18 8.17 4.31
CA ALA A 165 2.12 7.96 3.33
C ALA A 165 1.10 6.90 3.80
N ALA A 166 1.56 5.80 4.39
CA ALA A 166 0.69 4.75 4.92
C ALA A 166 -0.18 5.27 6.09
N ARG A 167 0.43 6.00 7.03
CA ARG A 167 -0.29 6.63 8.16
C ARG A 167 -1.25 7.69 7.67
N HIS A 168 -0.80 8.57 6.78
CA HIS A 168 -1.57 9.65 6.20
C HIS A 168 -2.83 9.15 5.51
N ARG A 169 -2.75 8.06 4.72
CA ARG A 169 -3.94 7.44 4.10
C ARG A 169 -4.97 7.01 5.13
N VAL A 170 -4.54 6.36 6.21
CA VAL A 170 -5.43 5.92 7.29
C VAL A 170 -6.05 7.11 8.03
N GLY A 171 -5.27 8.14 8.36
CA GLY A 171 -5.78 9.37 8.98
C GLY A 171 -6.73 10.13 8.06
N LEU A 172 -6.42 10.24 6.78
CA LEU A 172 -7.28 10.91 5.80
C LEU A 172 -8.62 10.19 5.64
N ARG A 173 -8.63 8.85 5.60
CA ARG A 173 -9.86 8.04 5.66
C ARG A 173 -10.67 8.34 6.91
N ARG A 174 -10.04 8.43 8.10
CA ARG A 174 -10.72 8.83 9.34
C ARG A 174 -11.36 10.20 9.21
N LEU A 175 -10.63 11.17 8.65
CA LEU A 175 -11.13 12.54 8.47
C LEU A 175 -12.36 12.56 7.55
N PHE A 176 -12.36 11.82 6.44
CA PHE A 176 -13.54 11.63 5.59
C PHE A 176 -14.69 10.95 6.35
N ALA A 177 -14.41 9.88 7.10
CA ALA A 177 -15.42 9.16 7.88
C ALA A 177 -16.13 10.07 8.91
N LEU A 178 -15.38 10.96 9.57
CA LEU A 178 -15.93 11.92 10.52
C LEU A 178 -16.90 12.93 9.89
N GLN A 179 -16.73 13.23 8.59
CA GLN A 179 -17.62 14.10 7.80
C GLN A 179 -18.84 13.36 7.21
N LEU A 180 -18.90 12.03 7.33
CA LEU A 180 -19.88 11.17 6.67
C LEU A 180 -20.67 10.30 7.67
N LYS A 181 -20.78 10.73 8.93
CA LYS A 181 -21.40 9.93 10.02
C LYS A 181 -22.77 9.34 9.66
N ASP A 182 -23.66 10.12 9.07
CA ASP A 182 -25.01 9.64 8.73
C ASP A 182 -25.01 8.68 7.54
N ALA A 183 -24.17 8.95 6.53
CA ALA A 183 -23.99 8.05 5.38
C ALA A 183 -23.39 6.70 5.83
N LEU A 184 -22.43 6.72 6.76
CA LEU A 184 -21.83 5.51 7.32
C LEU A 184 -22.81 4.73 8.19
N LYS A 185 -23.58 5.40 9.05
CA LYS A 185 -24.66 4.75 9.83
C LYS A 185 -25.71 4.09 8.93
N TYR A 186 -26.09 4.75 7.83
CA TYR A 186 -26.99 4.17 6.84
C TYR A 186 -26.33 2.96 6.18
N LEU A 187 -25.09 3.09 5.73
CA LEU A 187 -24.37 2.03 5.04
C LEU A 187 -24.22 0.78 5.92
N GLU A 188 -23.83 0.96 7.19
CA GLU A 188 -23.65 -0.15 8.13
C GLU A 188 -24.93 -0.99 8.33
N LYS A 189 -26.10 -0.37 8.21
CA LYS A 189 -27.40 -1.04 8.32
C LYS A 189 -27.88 -1.67 7.01
N ASN A 190 -27.35 -1.22 5.87
CA ASN A 190 -27.86 -1.55 4.54
C ASN A 190 -26.83 -2.30 3.68
N ILE A 191 -25.82 -2.95 4.28
CA ILE A 191 -24.91 -3.83 3.54
C ILE A 191 -25.68 -5.08 3.10
N PRO A 192 -25.77 -5.36 1.78
CA PRO A 192 -26.51 -6.51 1.27
C PRO A 192 -25.86 -7.82 1.74
N ASP A 193 -26.69 -8.82 2.05
CA ASP A 193 -26.29 -10.19 2.43
C ASP A 193 -25.31 -10.29 3.62
N LEU A 194 -25.17 -9.24 4.44
CA LEU A 194 -24.19 -9.20 5.54
C LEU A 194 -24.35 -10.35 6.53
N GLN A 195 -25.57 -10.75 6.88
CA GLN A 195 -25.82 -11.88 7.79
C GLN A 195 -25.30 -13.21 7.22
N LYS A 196 -25.53 -13.46 5.93
CA LYS A 196 -25.04 -14.66 5.25
C LYS A 196 -23.52 -14.66 5.15
N MET A 197 -22.93 -13.51 4.80
CA MET A 197 -21.47 -13.36 4.76
C MET A 197 -20.85 -13.56 6.15
N ALA A 198 -21.45 -12.98 7.20
CA ALA A 198 -20.99 -13.12 8.56
C ALA A 198 -20.95 -14.59 9.00
N ALA A 199 -21.96 -15.39 8.67
CA ALA A 199 -21.97 -16.83 8.94
C ALA A 199 -20.80 -17.56 8.25
N ALA A 200 -20.50 -17.23 6.99
CA ALA A 200 -19.36 -17.81 6.28
C ALA A 200 -17.99 -17.32 6.81
N TYR A 201 -17.97 -16.13 7.43
CA TYR A 201 -16.77 -15.48 7.96
C TYR A 201 -16.45 -15.86 9.42
N MET A 202 -17.33 -16.58 10.12
CA MET A 202 -17.19 -16.90 11.56
C MET A 202 -15.86 -17.55 11.96
N SER A 203 -15.20 -18.29 11.05
CA SER A 203 -13.90 -18.91 11.31
C SER A 203 -12.71 -17.93 11.25
N LEU A 204 -12.92 -16.73 10.71
CA LEU A 204 -11.89 -15.70 10.50
C LEU A 204 -12.06 -14.51 11.43
N GLY A 205 -13.29 -14.19 11.83
CA GLY A 205 -13.59 -13.10 12.76
C GLY A 205 -15.08 -12.85 12.94
N THR A 206 -15.42 -11.64 13.37
CA THR A 206 -16.79 -11.21 13.70
C THR A 206 -17.50 -10.49 12.55
N ALA A 207 -18.83 -10.43 12.61
CA ALA A 207 -19.64 -9.66 11.67
C ALA A 207 -19.27 -8.16 11.66
N GLU A 208 -18.87 -7.63 12.81
CA GLU A 208 -18.39 -6.26 13.00
C GLU A 208 -17.11 -6.01 12.21
N GLU A 209 -16.11 -6.87 12.38
CA GLU A 209 -14.83 -6.75 11.68
C GLU A 209 -15.00 -6.90 10.16
N LEU A 210 -15.89 -7.78 9.72
CA LEU A 210 -16.22 -7.93 8.29
C LEU A 210 -16.84 -6.65 7.74
N ARG A 211 -17.84 -6.10 8.45
CA ARG A 211 -18.50 -4.85 8.08
C ARG A 211 -17.50 -3.70 8.00
N GLN A 212 -16.64 -3.57 9.02
CA GLN A 212 -15.63 -2.52 9.06
C GLN A 212 -14.68 -2.61 7.85
N GLN A 213 -14.25 -3.81 7.45
CA GLN A 213 -13.40 -3.96 6.28
C GLN A 213 -14.11 -3.51 4.98
N ILE A 214 -15.39 -3.84 4.82
CA ILE A 214 -16.17 -3.41 3.65
C ILE A 214 -16.25 -1.88 3.59
N VAL A 215 -16.56 -1.25 4.73
CA VAL A 215 -16.65 0.21 4.85
C VAL A 215 -15.29 0.87 4.60
N ASP A 216 -14.23 0.35 5.19
CA ASP A 216 -12.86 0.83 5.02
C ASP A 216 -12.45 0.85 3.54
N VAL A 217 -12.62 -0.26 2.84
CA VAL A 217 -12.27 -0.36 1.41
C VAL A 217 -13.18 0.53 0.57
N ALA A 218 -14.46 0.65 0.93
CA ALA A 218 -15.37 1.55 0.23
C ALA A 218 -14.96 3.02 0.37
N LEU A 219 -14.53 3.44 1.56
CA LEU A 219 -13.99 4.79 1.79
C LEU A 219 -12.70 5.02 0.99
N ASP A 220 -11.76 4.07 1.01
CA ASP A 220 -10.51 4.20 0.24
C ASP A 220 -10.79 4.36 -1.26
N ARG A 221 -11.74 3.58 -1.79
CA ARG A 221 -12.17 3.65 -3.19
C ARG A 221 -13.05 4.84 -3.53
N ALA A 222 -13.70 5.46 -2.56
CA ALA A 222 -14.53 6.64 -2.77
C ALA A 222 -13.77 7.95 -2.58
N PHE A 223 -12.66 7.96 -1.82
CA PHE A 223 -12.02 9.22 -1.41
C PHE A 223 -10.49 9.26 -1.55
N LEU A 224 -9.78 8.12 -1.56
CA LEU A 224 -8.31 8.08 -1.50
C LEU A 224 -7.63 7.76 -2.85
N GLN A 225 -8.20 8.26 -3.95
CA GLN A 225 -7.53 8.23 -5.25
C GLN A 225 -6.45 9.31 -5.31
N GLU A 226 -5.31 8.97 -5.91
CA GLU A 226 -4.24 9.93 -6.17
C GLU A 226 -4.65 10.94 -7.27
N PRO A 227 -4.23 12.21 -7.17
CA PRO A 227 -3.51 12.81 -6.03
C PRO A 227 -4.43 12.97 -4.81
N LEU A 228 -3.88 12.72 -3.61
CA LEU A 228 -4.58 12.98 -2.35
C LEU A 228 -4.78 14.49 -2.11
N PRO A 229 -5.88 14.90 -1.43
CA PRO A 229 -6.08 16.29 -1.03
C PRO A 229 -4.96 16.80 -0.11
N THR A 230 -4.42 17.97 -0.46
CA THR A 230 -3.40 18.69 0.33
C THR A 230 -3.93 19.97 0.96
N ASP A 231 -5.16 20.37 0.64
CA ASP A 231 -5.82 21.55 1.18
C ASP A 231 -7.33 21.33 1.40
N GLU A 232 -7.97 22.30 2.05
CA GLU A 232 -9.40 22.23 2.40
C GLU A 232 -10.31 22.19 1.16
N ALA A 233 -9.97 22.93 0.10
CA ALA A 233 -10.78 23.02 -1.10
C ALA A 233 -10.78 21.69 -1.89
N ALA A 234 -9.61 21.06 -2.02
CA ALA A 234 -9.43 19.73 -2.57
C ALA A 234 -10.15 18.68 -1.73
N PHE A 235 -10.07 18.78 -0.40
CA PHE A 235 -10.76 17.85 0.51
C PHE A 235 -12.28 17.95 0.36
N ARG A 236 -12.85 19.15 0.39
CA ARG A 236 -14.30 19.39 0.21
C ARG A 236 -14.79 18.89 -1.14
N ARG A 237 -14.07 19.19 -2.22
CA ARG A 237 -14.38 18.70 -3.57
C ARG A 237 -14.44 17.16 -3.61
N ARG A 238 -13.42 16.50 -3.04
CA ARG A 238 -13.35 15.04 -2.96
C ARG A 238 -14.50 14.46 -2.14
N LEU A 239 -14.89 15.13 -1.05
CA LEU A 239 -16.02 14.73 -0.21
C LEU A 239 -17.33 14.77 -1.00
N ASP A 240 -17.59 15.86 -1.74
CA ASP A 240 -18.83 16.03 -2.51
C ASP A 240 -18.93 15.05 -3.68
N GLU A 241 -17.84 14.85 -4.43
CA GLU A 241 -17.76 13.86 -5.52
C GLU A 241 -17.94 12.42 -5.01
N GLY A 242 -17.34 12.10 -3.86
CA GLY A 242 -17.33 10.74 -3.32
C GLY A 242 -18.63 10.34 -2.61
N ARG A 243 -19.36 11.30 -2.02
CA ARG A 243 -20.56 11.02 -1.21
C ARG A 243 -21.63 10.26 -1.98
N GLY A 244 -21.91 10.64 -3.22
CA GLY A 244 -22.96 9.99 -4.04
C GLY A 244 -22.63 8.56 -4.46
N ARG A 245 -21.35 8.21 -4.58
CA ARG A 245 -20.89 6.89 -5.04
C ARG A 245 -20.57 5.89 -3.92
N LEU A 246 -20.45 6.36 -2.67
CA LEU A 246 -20.03 5.53 -1.53
C LEU A 246 -20.91 4.28 -1.36
N THR A 247 -22.24 4.41 -1.40
CA THR A 247 -23.18 3.29 -1.25
C THR A 247 -23.04 2.25 -2.35
N LEU A 248 -22.86 2.69 -3.60
CA LEU A 248 -22.66 1.80 -4.75
C LEU A 248 -21.34 1.03 -4.62
N ILE A 249 -20.26 1.73 -4.26
CA ILE A 249 -18.94 1.11 -4.07
C ILE A 249 -18.99 0.10 -2.93
N ALA A 250 -19.59 0.45 -1.79
CA ALA A 250 -19.70 -0.48 -0.67
C ALA A 250 -20.52 -1.73 -1.01
N SER A 251 -21.59 -1.58 -1.82
CA SER A 251 -22.36 -2.72 -2.33
C SER A 251 -21.52 -3.60 -3.26
N GLU A 252 -20.68 -3.01 -4.12
CA GLU A 252 -19.74 -3.74 -4.98
C GLU A 252 -18.72 -4.55 -4.14
N VAL A 253 -18.13 -3.90 -3.13
CA VAL A 253 -17.17 -4.54 -2.20
C VAL A 253 -17.85 -5.68 -1.44
N ALA A 254 -19.07 -5.48 -0.94
CA ALA A 254 -19.85 -6.51 -0.26
C ALA A 254 -20.14 -7.72 -1.16
N ARG A 255 -20.58 -7.48 -2.41
CA ARG A 255 -20.82 -8.55 -3.39
C ARG A 255 -19.55 -9.36 -3.67
N LEU A 256 -18.41 -8.68 -3.81
CA LEU A 256 -17.11 -9.34 -4.01
C LEU A 256 -16.70 -10.17 -2.78
N ALA A 257 -16.84 -9.62 -1.58
CA ALA A 257 -16.58 -10.32 -0.33
C ALA A 257 -17.45 -11.59 -0.19
N GLY A 258 -18.75 -11.48 -0.52
CA GLY A 258 -19.67 -12.62 -0.51
C GLY A 258 -19.24 -13.72 -1.47
N ALA A 259 -18.83 -13.37 -2.70
CA ALA A 259 -18.31 -14.35 -3.66
C ALA A 259 -17.04 -15.05 -3.14
N VAL A 260 -16.10 -14.28 -2.59
CA VAL A 260 -14.87 -14.83 -1.98
C VAL A 260 -15.19 -15.79 -0.83
N LEU A 261 -16.13 -15.44 0.04
CA LEU A 261 -16.50 -16.28 1.18
C LEU A 261 -17.19 -17.59 0.78
N VAL A 262 -17.97 -17.58 -0.31
CA VAL A 262 -18.54 -18.81 -0.90
C VAL A 262 -17.43 -19.75 -1.38
N ASP A 263 -16.47 -19.22 -2.15
CA ASP A 263 -15.35 -20.03 -2.66
C ASP A 263 -14.40 -20.47 -1.53
N TYR A 264 -14.25 -19.66 -0.47
CA TYR A 264 -13.50 -20.01 0.73
C TYR A 264 -14.11 -21.22 1.45
N ALA A 265 -15.42 -21.22 1.65
CA ALA A 265 -16.12 -22.35 2.26
C ALA A 265 -15.99 -23.62 1.39
N ALA A 266 -16.11 -23.49 0.08
CA ALA A 266 -15.94 -24.59 -0.87
C ALA A 266 -14.52 -25.17 -0.82
N ALA A 267 -13.48 -24.33 -0.89
CA ALA A 267 -12.08 -24.75 -0.80
C ALA A 267 -11.77 -25.40 0.55
N THR A 268 -12.24 -24.82 1.65
CA THR A 268 -12.07 -25.37 3.01
C THR A 268 -12.66 -26.77 3.13
N ARG A 269 -13.88 -26.96 2.64
CA ARG A 269 -14.53 -28.28 2.61
C ARG A 269 -13.75 -29.24 1.73
N LYS A 270 -13.36 -28.82 0.52
CA LYS A 270 -12.67 -29.66 -0.44
C LYS A 270 -11.32 -30.18 0.07
N ILE A 271 -10.57 -29.34 0.80
CA ILE A 271 -9.34 -29.74 1.48
C ILE A 271 -9.61 -30.88 2.47
N LYS A 272 -10.65 -30.76 3.32
CA LYS A 272 -11.03 -31.80 4.28
C LYS A 272 -11.44 -33.11 3.60
N ASP A 273 -12.18 -33.01 2.50
CA ASP A 273 -12.69 -34.17 1.73
C ASP A 273 -11.61 -34.88 0.90
N THR A 274 -10.40 -34.31 0.80
CA THR A 274 -9.29 -34.83 -0.06
C THR A 274 -8.10 -35.35 0.77
N LYS A 275 -8.36 -35.79 2.01
CA LYS A 275 -7.35 -36.30 2.96
C LYS A 275 -6.45 -37.44 2.45
N ALA A 276 -6.85 -38.14 1.40
CA ALA A 276 -6.05 -39.19 0.76
C ALA A 276 -4.75 -38.65 0.09
N HIS A 277 -4.65 -37.33 -0.12
CA HIS A 277 -3.49 -36.68 -0.74
C HIS A 277 -2.88 -35.64 0.23
N PRO A 278 -2.10 -36.06 1.24
CA PRO A 278 -1.63 -35.19 2.32
C PRO A 278 -0.73 -34.05 1.85
N ALA A 279 0.15 -34.27 0.85
CA ALA A 279 1.03 -33.23 0.34
C ALA A 279 0.24 -32.08 -0.34
N ALA A 280 -0.73 -32.44 -1.19
CA ALA A 280 -1.55 -31.45 -1.89
C ALA A 280 -2.52 -30.72 -0.95
N THR A 281 -3.11 -31.43 0.02
CA THR A 281 -4.00 -30.80 1.01
C THR A 281 -3.24 -29.89 1.98
N ALA A 282 -2.01 -30.25 2.38
CA ALA A 282 -1.15 -29.38 3.18
C ALA A 282 -0.76 -28.11 2.41
N ASP A 283 -0.34 -28.22 1.15
CA ASP A 283 -0.02 -27.07 0.31
C ASP A 283 -1.25 -26.18 0.07
N ALA A 284 -2.39 -26.77 -0.27
CA ALA A 284 -3.65 -26.05 -0.46
C ALA A 284 -4.12 -25.33 0.81
N ALA A 285 -3.95 -25.93 1.99
CA ALA A 285 -4.27 -25.30 3.27
C ALA A 285 -3.36 -24.09 3.55
N GLN A 286 -2.07 -24.19 3.26
CA GLN A 286 -1.14 -23.06 3.39
C GLN A 286 -1.49 -21.92 2.42
N GLN A 287 -1.81 -22.24 1.16
CA GLN A 287 -2.28 -21.25 0.18
C GLN A 287 -3.56 -20.56 0.66
N LEU A 288 -4.54 -21.35 1.13
CA LEU A 288 -5.81 -20.84 1.64
C LEU A 288 -5.60 -19.86 2.80
N GLN A 289 -4.75 -20.20 3.77
CA GLN A 289 -4.44 -19.33 4.92
C GLN A 289 -3.78 -18.01 4.50
N ARG A 290 -2.93 -18.03 3.46
CA ARG A 290 -2.26 -16.84 2.92
C ARG A 290 -3.21 -15.92 2.16
N LEU A 291 -4.25 -16.48 1.52
CA LEU A 291 -5.27 -15.71 0.79
C LEU A 291 -6.37 -15.19 1.72
N MET A 292 -6.70 -15.96 2.76
CA MET A 292 -7.86 -15.74 3.62
C MET A 292 -7.46 -15.50 5.07
N GLY A 293 -6.85 -14.34 5.31
CA GLY A 293 -6.65 -13.83 6.67
C GLY A 293 -7.90 -13.17 7.26
N LYS A 294 -7.86 -12.86 8.56
CA LYS A 294 -8.92 -12.10 9.27
C LYS A 294 -9.19 -10.69 8.73
N ARG A 295 -8.38 -10.21 7.79
CA ARG A 295 -8.55 -8.88 7.17
C ARG A 295 -8.48 -8.97 5.64
N PHE A 296 -8.87 -10.10 5.06
CA PHE A 296 -8.66 -10.38 3.63
C PHE A 296 -9.24 -9.32 2.69
N ILE A 297 -10.28 -8.58 3.08
CA ILE A 297 -10.87 -7.52 2.24
C ILE A 297 -10.00 -6.26 2.30
N ALA A 298 -9.58 -5.86 3.51
CA ALA A 298 -8.84 -4.61 3.72
C ALA A 298 -7.34 -4.73 3.40
N ASP A 299 -6.74 -5.89 3.64
CA ASP A 299 -5.29 -6.09 3.50
C ASP A 299 -4.91 -6.56 2.08
N THR A 300 -5.88 -7.01 1.27
CA THR A 300 -5.65 -7.40 -0.13
C THR A 300 -5.82 -6.17 -1.04
N PRO A 301 -4.85 -5.82 -1.90
CA PRO A 301 -5.01 -4.70 -2.81
C PRO A 301 -6.20 -4.92 -3.76
N TRP A 302 -6.93 -3.84 -4.05
CA TRP A 302 -8.22 -3.91 -4.75
C TRP A 302 -8.19 -4.68 -6.07
N THR A 303 -7.13 -4.50 -6.86
CA THR A 303 -6.95 -5.20 -8.15
C THR A 303 -6.84 -6.71 -7.96
N GLN A 304 -6.17 -7.18 -6.91
CA GLN A 304 -6.06 -8.61 -6.62
C GLN A 304 -7.24 -9.18 -5.85
N LEU A 305 -7.94 -8.38 -5.04
CA LEU A 305 -9.17 -8.80 -4.37
C LEU A 305 -10.21 -9.31 -5.37
N GLN A 306 -10.30 -8.69 -6.55
CA GLN A 306 -11.16 -9.12 -7.67
C GLN A 306 -10.84 -10.54 -8.18
N HIS A 307 -9.64 -11.05 -7.91
CA HIS A 307 -9.19 -12.36 -8.36
C HIS A 307 -9.15 -13.41 -7.24
N VAL A 308 -9.33 -13.05 -5.96
CA VAL A 308 -9.24 -14.00 -4.84
C VAL A 308 -10.22 -15.16 -5.02
N ALA A 309 -11.47 -14.88 -5.39
CA ALA A 309 -12.46 -15.91 -5.71
C ALA A 309 -11.95 -16.93 -6.77
N ARG A 310 -11.26 -16.44 -7.81
CA ARG A 310 -10.66 -17.31 -8.84
C ARG A 310 -9.53 -18.16 -8.27
N TYR A 311 -8.68 -17.62 -7.41
CA TYR A 311 -7.61 -18.40 -6.76
C TYR A 311 -8.18 -19.49 -5.84
N LEU A 312 -9.25 -19.20 -5.10
CA LEU A 312 -9.94 -20.17 -4.26
C LEU A 312 -10.63 -21.27 -5.08
N LYS A 313 -11.23 -20.93 -6.22
CA LYS A 313 -11.74 -21.92 -7.18
C LYS A 313 -10.62 -22.81 -7.74
N ALA A 314 -9.43 -22.27 -7.99
CA ALA A 314 -8.28 -23.05 -8.45
C ALA A 314 -7.86 -24.11 -7.43
N ILE A 315 -7.93 -23.81 -6.12
CA ILE A 315 -7.72 -24.80 -5.05
C ILE A 315 -8.71 -25.95 -5.17
N THR A 316 -10.01 -25.64 -5.30
CA THR A 316 -11.06 -26.66 -5.43
C THR A 316 -10.84 -27.55 -6.66
N LEU A 317 -10.61 -26.94 -7.83
CA LEU A 317 -10.39 -27.65 -9.09
C LEU A 317 -9.13 -28.53 -9.07
N ARG A 318 -8.05 -28.07 -8.43
CA ARG A 318 -6.85 -28.88 -8.21
C ARG A 318 -7.20 -30.17 -7.48
N LEU A 319 -7.92 -30.05 -6.38
CA LEU A 319 -8.30 -31.18 -5.52
C LEU A 319 -9.40 -32.07 -6.14
N ASP A 320 -10.13 -31.59 -7.14
CA ASP A 320 -10.95 -32.45 -7.99
C ASP A 320 -10.07 -33.30 -8.92
N LYS A 321 -9.13 -32.66 -9.62
CA LYS A 321 -8.26 -33.30 -10.63
C LYS A 321 -7.19 -34.23 -10.06
N ILE A 322 -6.76 -34.02 -8.81
CA ILE A 322 -5.75 -34.87 -8.18
C ILE A 322 -6.19 -36.33 -8.08
N ARG A 323 -7.50 -36.59 -8.02
CA ARG A 323 -8.05 -37.95 -7.96
C ARG A 323 -7.79 -38.75 -9.24
N SER A 324 -7.75 -38.07 -10.39
CA SER A 324 -7.51 -38.70 -11.68
C SER A 324 -6.03 -38.81 -12.03
N ASP A 325 -5.21 -37.82 -11.64
CA ASP A 325 -3.79 -37.79 -12.00
C ASP A 325 -2.92 -37.21 -10.85
N PRO A 326 -2.65 -38.02 -9.80
CA PRO A 326 -1.82 -37.58 -8.67
C PRO A 326 -0.37 -37.30 -9.07
N ALA A 327 0.16 -38.02 -10.07
CA ALA A 327 1.55 -37.89 -10.50
C ALA A 327 1.81 -36.53 -11.16
N ARG A 328 0.89 -36.05 -12.00
CA ARG A 328 0.96 -34.72 -12.58
C ARG A 328 0.89 -33.61 -11.54
N ASP A 329 0.01 -33.75 -10.53
CA ASP A 329 -0.05 -32.77 -9.42
C ASP A 329 1.30 -32.69 -8.69
N ALA A 330 1.88 -33.84 -8.36
CA ALA A 330 3.17 -33.92 -7.68
C ALA A 330 4.30 -33.26 -8.47
N THR A 331 4.38 -33.50 -9.79
CA THR A 331 5.36 -32.84 -10.67
C THR A 331 5.19 -31.32 -10.68
N ARG A 332 3.95 -30.82 -10.80
CA ARG A 332 3.69 -29.37 -10.78
C ARG A 332 3.96 -28.74 -9.43
N LEU A 333 3.67 -29.45 -8.35
CA LEU A 333 4.01 -29.00 -6.99
C LEU A 333 5.52 -28.90 -6.80
N ALA A 334 6.28 -29.89 -7.29
CA ALA A 334 7.74 -29.88 -7.23
C ALA A 334 8.35 -28.72 -8.04
N GLU A 335 7.77 -28.36 -9.18
CA GLU A 335 8.18 -27.17 -9.95
C GLU A 335 7.86 -25.83 -9.24
N LEU A 336 6.74 -25.78 -8.51
CA LEU A 336 6.27 -24.58 -7.81
C LEU A 336 7.06 -24.30 -6.52
N GLN A 337 7.36 -25.34 -5.75
CA GLN A 337 7.93 -25.21 -4.40
C GLN A 337 9.19 -24.32 -4.32
N PRO A 338 10.20 -24.44 -5.21
CA PRO A 338 11.38 -23.57 -5.17
C PRO A 338 11.04 -22.08 -5.31
N GLN A 339 10.01 -21.76 -6.10
CA GLN A 339 9.56 -20.41 -6.40
C GLN A 339 8.88 -19.75 -5.18
N GLU A 340 8.11 -20.53 -4.42
CA GLU A 340 7.50 -20.07 -3.18
C GLU A 340 8.50 -20.00 -2.03
N GLN A 341 9.36 -21.01 -1.88
CA GLN A 341 10.34 -21.06 -0.79
C GLN A 341 11.28 -19.85 -0.84
N ARG A 342 11.78 -19.48 -2.03
CA ARG A 342 12.63 -18.28 -2.17
C ARG A 342 11.89 -17.01 -1.75
N TYR A 343 10.61 -16.87 -2.14
CA TYR A 343 9.80 -15.71 -1.75
C TYR A 343 9.62 -15.61 -0.23
N TRP A 344 9.19 -16.69 0.42
CA TRP A 344 8.97 -16.67 1.87
C TRP A 344 10.26 -16.52 2.68
N ARG A 345 11.39 -17.01 2.15
CA ARG A 345 12.71 -16.74 2.73
C ARG A 345 13.03 -15.24 2.70
N LEU A 346 12.83 -14.58 1.56
CA LEU A 346 13.06 -13.15 1.41
C LEU A 346 12.12 -12.31 2.31
N VAL A 347 10.86 -12.71 2.45
CA VAL A 347 9.91 -12.09 3.39
C VAL A 347 10.44 -12.19 4.83
N ALA A 348 10.96 -13.36 5.24
CA ALA A 348 11.53 -13.55 6.57
C ALA A 348 12.80 -12.71 6.78
N GLU A 349 13.71 -12.68 5.80
CA GLU A 349 14.93 -11.85 5.82
C GLU A 349 14.60 -10.36 5.98
N ARG A 350 13.55 -9.89 5.31
CA ARG A 350 13.07 -8.50 5.40
C ARG A 350 12.13 -8.24 6.57
N LYS A 351 11.98 -9.19 7.51
CA LYS A 351 11.09 -9.09 8.68
C LYS A 351 9.65 -8.70 8.31
N GLY A 352 9.16 -9.20 7.17
CA GLY A 352 7.83 -8.91 6.66
C GLY A 352 7.68 -7.61 5.85
N VAL A 353 8.74 -6.81 5.69
CA VAL A 353 8.69 -5.60 4.87
C VAL A 353 8.71 -5.97 3.39
N ALA A 354 7.60 -5.71 2.70
CA ALA A 354 7.44 -5.93 1.28
C ALA A 354 7.35 -4.59 0.53
N ASP A 355 8.16 -4.45 -0.52
CA ASP A 355 8.02 -3.38 -1.50
C ASP A 355 7.04 -3.77 -2.61
N GLU A 356 6.73 -2.83 -3.50
CA GLU A 356 5.77 -3.04 -4.60
C GLU A 356 6.16 -4.23 -5.50
N ARG A 357 7.45 -4.39 -5.82
CA ARG A 357 7.92 -5.50 -6.65
C ARG A 357 7.74 -6.84 -5.95
N MET A 358 8.01 -6.90 -4.65
CA MET A 358 7.79 -8.11 -3.85
C MET A 358 6.30 -8.48 -3.82
N LEU A 359 5.40 -7.49 -3.71
CA LEU A 359 3.96 -7.72 -3.80
C LEU A 359 3.54 -8.18 -5.21
N GLU A 360 4.13 -7.64 -6.26
CA GLU A 360 3.88 -8.12 -7.63
C GLU A 360 4.29 -9.60 -7.79
N PHE A 361 5.48 -9.95 -7.33
CA PHE A 361 5.96 -11.34 -7.34
C PHE A 361 5.04 -12.27 -6.54
N ARG A 362 4.58 -11.83 -5.37
CA ARG A 362 3.62 -12.58 -4.53
C ARG A 362 2.39 -12.99 -5.30
N TRP A 363 1.84 -12.11 -6.13
CA TRP A 363 0.64 -12.39 -6.91
C TRP A 363 0.93 -13.20 -8.17
N LEU A 364 2.11 -13.06 -8.77
CA LEU A 364 2.56 -13.96 -9.84
C LEU A 364 2.64 -15.43 -9.40
N LEU A 365 2.92 -15.70 -8.12
CA LEU A 365 2.86 -17.06 -7.58
C LEU A 365 1.42 -17.63 -7.63
N GLU A 366 0.39 -16.82 -7.35
CA GLU A 366 -1.01 -17.26 -7.45
C GLU A 366 -1.41 -17.50 -8.91
N GLU A 367 -0.95 -16.66 -9.83
CA GLU A 367 -1.17 -16.88 -11.26
C GLU A 367 -0.48 -18.15 -11.76
N LEU A 368 0.74 -18.43 -11.28
CA LEU A 368 1.44 -19.68 -11.61
C LEU A 368 0.66 -20.90 -11.08
N ARG A 369 0.11 -20.82 -9.86
CA ARG A 369 -0.75 -21.87 -9.29
C ARG A 369 -1.99 -22.10 -10.16
N VAL A 370 -2.67 -21.04 -10.63
CA VAL A 370 -3.79 -21.17 -11.57
C VAL A 370 -3.34 -21.84 -12.87
N SER A 371 -2.22 -21.41 -13.45
CA SER A 371 -1.66 -21.98 -14.69
C SER A 371 -1.29 -23.46 -14.56
N PHE A 372 -0.84 -23.90 -13.38
CA PHE A 372 -0.45 -25.29 -13.14
C PHE A 372 -1.64 -26.20 -12.88
N PHE A 373 -2.58 -25.76 -12.04
CA PHE A 373 -3.60 -26.65 -11.48
C PHE A 373 -5.02 -26.40 -12.02
N ALA A 374 -5.29 -25.24 -12.60
CA ALA A 374 -6.63 -24.81 -13.00
C ALA A 374 -6.62 -23.97 -14.30
N GLN A 375 -5.99 -24.50 -15.35
CA GLN A 375 -5.80 -23.82 -16.65
C GLN A 375 -7.09 -23.25 -17.26
N GLU A 376 -8.22 -23.92 -17.05
CA GLU A 376 -9.54 -23.49 -17.53
C GLU A 376 -10.00 -22.14 -16.97
N LEU A 377 -9.49 -21.73 -15.79
CA LEU A 377 -9.81 -20.43 -15.19
C LEU A 377 -9.09 -19.26 -15.86
N ARG A 378 -8.07 -19.57 -16.70
CA ARG A 378 -7.20 -18.61 -17.40
C ARG A 378 -6.44 -17.68 -16.44
N THR A 379 -5.42 -17.02 -16.96
CA THR A 379 -4.65 -15.99 -16.25
C THR A 379 -4.77 -14.66 -16.99
N PRO A 380 -4.82 -13.52 -16.29
CA PRO A 380 -4.93 -12.19 -16.90
C PRO A 380 -3.68 -11.82 -17.70
N GLN A 381 -2.56 -12.46 -17.39
CA GLN A 381 -1.31 -12.35 -18.12
C GLN A 381 -0.66 -13.73 -18.25
N PRO A 382 0.17 -13.98 -19.28
CA PRO A 382 0.87 -15.25 -19.38
C PRO A 382 1.91 -15.36 -18.25
N VAL A 383 1.99 -16.53 -17.64
CA VAL A 383 2.84 -16.80 -16.47
C VAL A 383 3.54 -18.15 -16.64
N SER A 384 4.79 -18.22 -16.20
CA SER A 384 5.60 -19.45 -16.20
C SER A 384 6.75 -19.33 -15.21
N VAL A 385 7.38 -20.44 -14.85
CA VAL A 385 8.58 -20.46 -13.99
C VAL A 385 9.66 -19.51 -14.51
N LYS A 386 9.95 -19.56 -15.83
CA LYS A 386 10.91 -18.66 -16.48
C LYS A 386 10.56 -17.17 -16.34
N ARG A 387 9.27 -16.82 -16.34
CA ARG A 387 8.83 -15.43 -16.11
C ARG A 387 8.99 -15.02 -14.65
N LEU A 388 8.69 -15.91 -13.71
CA LEU A 388 8.96 -15.65 -12.30
C LEU A 388 10.46 -15.52 -12.05
N ASP A 389 11.32 -16.33 -12.66
CA ASP A 389 12.79 -16.18 -12.51
C ASP A 389 13.29 -14.81 -12.96
N LYS A 390 12.73 -14.26 -14.04
CA LYS A 390 13.02 -12.88 -14.48
C LYS A 390 12.53 -11.85 -13.48
N ALA A 391 11.29 -11.98 -12.98
CA ALA A 391 10.76 -11.08 -11.95
C ALA A 391 11.58 -11.15 -10.65
N TRP A 392 12.08 -12.34 -10.30
CA TRP A 392 12.93 -12.55 -9.13
C TRP A 392 14.30 -11.86 -9.25
N ALA A 393 14.92 -11.89 -10.44
CA ALA A 393 16.17 -11.17 -10.69
C ALA A 393 16.01 -9.66 -10.42
N GLN A 394 14.85 -9.08 -10.72
CA GLN A 394 14.54 -7.67 -10.46
C GLN A 394 14.26 -7.33 -8.97
N LEU A 395 14.10 -8.34 -8.10
CA LEU A 395 14.02 -8.14 -6.65
C LEU A 395 15.40 -8.10 -5.99
N SER A 396 16.38 -8.74 -6.62
CA SER A 396 17.76 -8.89 -6.13
C SER A 396 18.67 -7.73 -6.55
N HIS A 397 18.24 -6.93 -7.53
CA HIS A 397 18.92 -5.75 -8.06
C HIS A 397 18.09 -4.50 -7.79
#